data_AF-A0A2L2YHK5-F1
#
_entry.id   AF-A0A2L2YHK5-F1
#
_cell.length_a   1.000
_cell.length_b   1.000
_cell.length_c   1.000
_cell.angle_alpha   90.00
_cell.angle_beta   90.00
_cell.angle_gamma   90.00
#
_symmetry.space_group_name_H-M   'P 1'
#
loop_
_entity.id
_entity.type
_entity.pdbx_description
1 polymer ?
#
loop_
_entity_poly.entity_id
_entity_poly.type
_entity_poly.pdbx_seq_one_letter_code
_entity_poly.pdbx_strand_id
1 'polypeptide(L)' 'SESKEFSPEVNRKHIFGQHVSEYMRMLMDEYEDAYIILFSHYIKLGITPDDMEDMYKRFPGYDAEIKEFSPEVHR' A
#
# COMPACT_ATOMS: atom_id res chain seq x y z
N SER A 1 -6.63 13.85 25.86
CA SER A 1 -7.21 12.51 25.72
C SER A 1 -7.22 12.17 24.24
N GLU A 2 -6.22 11.44 23.77
CA GLU A 2 -6.33 10.74 22.49
C GLU A 2 -6.23 9.26 22.81
N SER A 3 -7.38 8.63 23.01
CA SER A 3 -7.50 7.20 22.83
C SER A 3 -6.92 6.91 21.44
N LYS A 4 -5.77 6.24 21.38
CA LYS A 4 -5.30 5.58 20.16
C LYS A 4 -6.37 4.56 19.79
N GLU A 5 -7.42 5.01 19.14
CA GLU A 5 -8.49 4.16 18.64
C GLU A 5 -7.85 3.30 17.55
N PHE A 6 -7.51 2.08 17.94
CA PHE A 6 -7.09 1.05 17.02
C PHE A 6 -8.27 0.77 16.10
N SER A 7 -8.30 1.43 14.94
CA SER A 7 -9.25 1.13 13.87
C SER A 7 -8.64 0.03 13.00
N PRO A 8 -9.16 -1.22 13.05
CA PRO A 8 -8.68 -2.31 12.22
C PRO A 8 -8.73 -1.97 10.73
N GLU A 9 -9.70 -1.14 10.34
CA GLU A 9 -9.86 -0.67 8.97
C GLU A 9 -8.70 0.24 8.54
N VAL A 10 -8.30 1.21 9.38
CA VAL A 10 -7.18 2.12 9.07
C VAL A 10 -5.87 1.35 8.99
N ASN A 11 -5.64 0.41 9.91
CA ASN A 11 -4.46 -0.46 9.85
C ASN A 11 -4.46 -1.31 8.58
N ARG A 12 -5.61 -1.86 8.19
CA ARG A 12 -5.76 -2.61 6.95
C ARG A 12 -5.39 -1.76 5.72
N LYS A 13 -5.89 -0.53 5.62
CA LYS A 13 -5.56 0.39 4.50
C LYS A 13 -4.07 0.71 4.42
N HIS A 14 -3.39 0.84 5.56
CA HIS A 14 -1.95 1.07 5.60
C HIS A 14 -1.15 -0.18 5.22
N ILE A 15 -1.54 -1.36 5.70
CA ILE A 15 -0.88 -2.64 5.39
C ILE A 15 -0.95 -2.95 3.89
N PHE A 16 -2.09 -2.69 3.24
CA PHE A 16 -2.27 -2.95 1.82
C PHE A 16 -1.84 -1.78 0.91
N GLY A 17 -1.17 -0.76 1.46
CA GLY A 17 -0.65 0.35 0.65
C GLY A 17 -1.71 1.22 -0.01
N GLN A 18 -2.96 1.21 0.46
CA GLN A 18 -4.04 1.99 -0.16
C GLN A 18 -3.74 3.50 -0.13
N HIS A 19 -3.20 4.00 0.99
CA HIS A 19 -2.74 5.39 1.11
C HIS A 19 -1.66 5.75 0.06
N VAL A 20 -0.75 4.82 -0.27
CA VAL A 20 0.26 5.03 -1.30
C VAL A 20 -0.39 5.07 -2.67
N SER A 21 -1.34 4.17 -2.95
CA SER A 21 -2.06 4.15 -4.22
C SER A 21 -2.88 5.44 -4.45
N GLU A 22 -3.56 5.94 -3.42
CA GLU A 22 -4.30 7.22 -3.46
C GLU A 22 -3.35 8.39 -3.70
N TYR A 23 -2.22 8.43 -3.01
CA TYR A 23 -1.20 9.46 -3.20
C TYR A 23 -0.59 9.43 -4.60
N MET A 24 -0.31 8.23 -5.14
CA MET A 24 0.16 8.07 -6.51
C MET A 24 -0.86 8.62 -7.51
N ARG A 25 -2.16 8.29 -7.36
CA ARG A 25 -3.22 8.81 -8.26
C ARG A 25 -3.34 10.33 -8.20
N MET A 26 -3.35 10.91 -6.99
CA MET A 26 -3.42 12.36 -6.83
C MET A 26 -2.25 13.06 -7.52
N LEU A 27 -1.01 12.54 -7.37
CA LEU A 27 0.13 13.12 -8.05
C LEU A 27 0.09 12.92 -9.57
N MET A 28 -0.43 11.79 -10.06
CA MET A 28 -0.60 11.57 -11.51
C MET A 28 -1.58 12.57 -12.12
N ASP A 29 -2.67 12.90 -11.41
CA ASP A 29 -3.72 13.79 -11.91
C ASP A 29 -3.37 15.28 -11.76
N GLU A 30 -2.74 15.67 -10.63
CA GLU A 30 -2.54 17.08 -10.26
C GLU A 30 -1.08 17.56 -10.38
N TYR A 31 -0.09 16.66 -10.25
CA TYR A 31 1.33 17.01 -10.09
C TYR A 31 2.28 16.00 -10.76
N GLU A 32 2.14 15.79 -12.08
CA GLU A 32 2.85 14.74 -12.82
C GLU A 32 4.39 14.78 -12.64
N ASP A 33 5.00 15.96 -12.62
CA ASP A 33 6.45 16.10 -12.39
C ASP A 33 6.88 15.52 -11.03
N ALA A 34 6.07 15.76 -9.98
CA ALA A 34 6.32 15.20 -8.66
C ALA A 34 6.12 13.68 -8.65
N TYR A 35 5.12 13.17 -9.37
CA TYR A 35 4.92 11.73 -9.57
C TYR A 35 6.16 11.09 -10.19
N ILE A 36 6.68 11.66 -11.28
CA ILE A 36 7.87 11.14 -11.97
C ILE A 36 9.08 11.12 -11.05
N ILE A 37 9.31 12.16 -10.25
CA ILE A 37 10.44 12.23 -9.33
C ILE A 37 10.31 11.19 -8.21
N LEU A 38 9.16 11.13 -7.54
CA LEU A 38 8.94 10.29 -6.37
C LEU A 38 8.84 8.80 -6.73
N PHE A 39 8.21 8.47 -7.86
CA PHE A 39 7.90 7.11 -8.28
C PHE A 39 8.70 6.65 -9.51
N SER A 40 9.83 7.30 -9.82
CA SER A 40 10.67 6.96 -10.99
C SER A 40 11.02 5.48 -11.13
N HIS A 41 11.28 4.78 -10.01
CA HIS A 41 11.54 3.34 -10.01
C HIS A 41 10.29 2.52 -10.31
N TYR A 42 9.12 2.94 -9.82
CA TYR A 42 7.87 2.21 -10.03
C TYR A 42 7.47 2.32 -11.50
N ILE A 43 7.62 3.51 -12.09
CA ILE A 43 7.43 3.76 -13.53
C ILE A 43 8.35 2.85 -14.36
N LYS A 44 9.64 2.75 -14.01
CA LYS A 44 10.59 1.86 -14.71
C LYS A 44 10.22 0.38 -14.63
N LEU A 45 9.58 -0.03 -13.53
CA LEU A 45 9.16 -1.41 -13.29
C LEU A 45 7.74 -1.70 -13.79
N GLY A 46 7.03 -0.70 -14.33
CA GLY A 46 5.63 -0.83 -14.76
C GLY A 46 4.66 -1.02 -13.60
N ILE A 47 5.02 -0.61 -12.39
CA ILE A 47 4.18 -0.69 -11.19
C ILE A 47 3.24 0.51 -11.17
N THR A 48 1.94 0.24 -11.13
CA THR A 48 0.86 1.21 -11.10
C THR A 48 0.22 1.29 -9.70
N PRO A 49 -0.62 2.31 -9.41
CA PRO A 49 -1.35 2.38 -8.15
C PRO A 49 -2.22 1.13 -7.88
N ASP A 50 -2.72 0.48 -8.94
CA ASP A 50 -3.54 -0.73 -8.84
C ASP A 50 -2.71 -1.96 -8.43
N ASP A 51 -1.41 -1.98 -8.71
CA ASP A 51 -0.50 -3.08 -8.34
C ASP A 51 -0.10 -3.06 -6.86
N MET A 52 -0.32 -1.95 -6.15
CA MET A 52 0.13 -1.76 -4.77
C MET A 52 -0.47 -2.81 -3.83
N GLU A 53 -1.78 -3.02 -3.90
CA GLU A 53 -2.45 -3.99 -3.02
C GLU A 53 -1.96 -5.42 -3.30
N ASP A 54 -1.77 -5.78 -4.57
CA ASP A 54 -1.34 -7.11 -4.98
C ASP A 54 0.13 -7.39 -4.64
N MET A 55 0.98 -6.36 -4.58
CA MET A 55 2.35 -6.50 -4.09
C MET A 55 2.39 -6.94 -2.63
N TYR A 56 1.52 -6.37 -1.77
CA TYR A 56 1.45 -6.75 -0.35
C TYR A 56 0.79 -8.11 -0.13
N LYS A 57 -0.14 -8.52 -1.00
CA LYS A 57 -0.71 -9.89 -0.98
C LYS A 57 0.31 -10.97 -1.32
N ARG A 58 1.37 -10.64 -2.07
CA ARG A 58 2.45 -11.61 -2.41
C ARG A 58 3.41 -11.85 -1.25
N PHE A 59 3.25 -11.16 -0.13
CA PHE A 59 4.16 -11.31 1.00
C PHE A 59 4.01 -12.69 1.67
N PRO A 60 5.12 -13.38 2.00
CA PRO A 60 5.07 -14.63 2.75
C PRO A 60 4.36 -14.47 4.10
N GLY A 61 3.17 -15.09 4.23
CA GLY A 61 2.35 -14.98 5.44
C GLY A 61 1.08 -14.13 5.29
N TYR A 62 0.80 -13.60 4.10
CA TYR A 62 -0.55 -13.15 3.77
C TYR A 62 -1.49 -14.34 3.59
N ASP A 63 -2.60 -14.36 4.34
CA ASP A 63 -3.70 -15.31 4.16
C ASP A 63 -4.80 -14.64 3.31
N ALA A 64 -5.06 -15.20 2.12
CA ALA A 64 -6.04 -14.66 1.18
C ALA A 64 -7.50 -14.89 1.60
N GLU A 65 -7.78 -15.87 2.46
CA GLU A 65 -9.14 -16.17 2.93
C GLU A 65 -9.59 -15.17 3.98
N ILE A 66 -8.73 -14.89 4.96
CA ILE A 66 -9.04 -13.95 6.06
C ILE A 66 -8.51 -12.53 5.80
N LYS A 67 -7.73 -12.34 4.73
CA LYS A 67 -7.12 -11.06 4.32
C LYS A 67 -6.26 -10.44 5.42
N GLU A 68 -5.58 -11.28 6.19
CA GLU A 68 -4.71 -10.88 7.30
C GLU A 68 -3.27 -11.34 7.07
N PHE A 69 -2.37 -10.77 7.87
CA PHE A 69 -0.96 -11.08 7.84
C PHE A 69 -0.61 -11.88 9.08
N SER A 70 -0.07 -13.08 8.91
CA SER A 70 0.39 -13.89 10.02
C SER A 70 1.74 -13.38 10.52
N PRO A 71 1.86 -12.96 11.80
CA PRO A 71 3.13 -12.55 12.39
C PRO A 71 4.11 -13.72 12.57
N GLU A 72 3.66 -14.97 12.42
CA GLU A 72 4.49 -16.17 12.65
C GLU A 72 5.47 -16.46 11.51
N VAL A 73 5.33 -15.80 10.35
CA VAL A 73 6.16 -16.07 9.15
C VAL A 73 7.49 -15.29 9.16
N HIS A 74 7.72 -14.43 10.15
CA HIS A 74 8.94 -13.62 10.31
C HIS A 74 9.99 -14.22 11.26
N ARG A 75 9.87 -15.49 11.65
CA ARG A 75 10.82 -16.12 12.59
C ARG A 75 11.96 -16.86 11.90
#